data_AF-A0A1L3GMK6-F1
#
_entry.id   AF-A0A1L3GMK6-F1
#
_cell.length_a   1.000
_cell.length_b   1.000
_cell.length_c   1.000
_cell.angle_alpha   90.00
_cell.angle_beta   90.00
_cell.angle_gamma   90.00
#
_symmetry.space_group_name_H-M   'P 1'
#
loop_
_entity.id
_entity.type
_entity.pdbx_description
1 polymer ?
#
loop_
_entity_poly.entity_id
_entity_poly.type
_entity_poly.pdbx_seq_one_letter_code
_entity_poly.pdbx_strand_id
1 'polypeptide(L)'
;MCRMMDVTVEPVDPASLPEPSSHGAKILQGKCTQCHGLVSPKRHGKEDWRHIVDRMDRRMRMMGRHGMGMRGAAIKSLDLEEKSILLAYLQKYALKALRGPDVPLAESPGAKKFSSVCSQCHVLPDPASHLTEEWPAVVERMAQYMFNMGFGELNAADKKAIVSYLQSQTSN
;
A
#
# COMPACT_ATOMS: atom_id res chain seq x y z
N MET A 1 -7.36 21.12 9.30
CA MET A 1 -7.63 19.68 9.05
C MET A 1 -7.06 19.33 7.68
N CYS A 2 -6.08 18.44 7.58
CA CYS A 2 -5.44 18.10 6.30
C CYS A 2 -6.40 17.25 5.45
N ARG A 3 -7.22 17.92 4.64
CA ARG A 3 -8.45 17.44 3.98
C ARG A 3 -8.27 16.42 2.84
N MET A 4 -7.17 15.69 2.83
CA MET A 4 -6.85 14.76 1.74
C MET A 4 -6.50 13.41 2.34
N MET A 5 -7.34 12.91 3.25
CA MET A 5 -7.33 11.56 3.86
C MET A 5 -8.69 11.24 4.51
N ASP A 6 -9.79 11.30 3.76
CA ASP A 6 -11.02 10.59 4.18
C ASP A 6 -10.91 9.07 3.95
N VAL A 7 -9.73 8.61 3.53
CA VAL A 7 -9.38 7.20 3.45
C VAL A 7 -8.60 6.89 4.71
N THR A 8 -9.30 6.37 5.74
CA THR A 8 -8.67 5.78 6.93
C THR A 8 -7.89 4.56 6.50
N VAL A 9 -6.63 4.81 6.12
CA VAL A 9 -5.58 3.81 6.13
C VAL A 9 -5.49 3.31 7.56
N GLU A 10 -5.89 2.05 7.79
CA GLU A 10 -5.61 1.42 9.07
C GLU A 10 -4.10 1.48 9.31
N PRO A 11 -3.66 2.10 10.41
CA PRO A 11 -2.26 2.15 10.77
C PRO A 11 -1.77 0.72 11.02
N VAL A 12 -0.60 0.38 10.49
CA VAL A 12 0.06 -0.87 10.88
C VAL A 12 0.80 -0.69 12.20
N ASP A 13 0.93 -1.78 12.97
CA ASP A 13 1.77 -1.80 14.17
C ASP A 13 3.24 -1.55 13.77
N PRO A 14 3.94 -0.56 14.36
CA PRO A 14 5.37 -0.37 14.14
C PRO A 14 6.22 -1.63 14.31
N ALA A 15 5.87 -2.52 15.24
CA ALA A 15 6.59 -3.77 15.48
C ALA A 15 6.42 -4.78 14.32
N SER A 16 5.37 -4.63 13.50
CA SER A 16 5.12 -5.47 12.32
C SER A 16 5.91 -5.04 11.07
N LEU A 17 6.63 -3.90 11.14
CA LEU A 17 7.48 -3.47 10.04
C LEU A 17 8.66 -4.42 9.84
N PRO A 18 9.07 -4.72 8.59
CA PRO A 18 10.32 -5.43 8.33
C PRO A 18 11.53 -4.65 8.86
N GLU A 19 12.45 -5.30 9.58
CA GLU A 19 13.60 -4.61 10.21
C GLU A 19 13.17 -3.32 10.96
N PRO A 20 12.31 -3.41 11.98
CA PRO A 20 11.62 -2.25 12.57
C PRO A 20 12.57 -1.26 13.28
N SER A 21 13.77 -1.72 13.65
CA SER A 21 14.84 -0.93 14.27
C SER A 21 15.78 -0.28 13.26
N SER A 22 15.66 -0.60 11.97
CA SER A 22 16.50 -0.04 10.89
C SER A 22 16.29 1.47 10.75
N HIS A 23 17.26 2.15 10.14
CA HIS A 23 17.19 3.59 9.94
C HIS A 23 15.98 3.98 9.07
N GLY A 24 15.72 3.24 7.99
CA GLY A 24 14.56 3.48 7.12
C GLY A 24 13.22 3.28 7.83
N ALA A 25 13.09 2.24 8.66
CA ALA A 25 11.89 2.03 9.46
C ALA A 25 11.65 3.16 10.48
N LYS A 26 12.72 3.66 11.13
CA LYS A 26 12.64 4.79 12.06
C LYS A 26 12.25 6.10 11.36
N ILE A 27 12.78 6.35 10.15
CA ILE A 27 12.38 7.52 9.35
C ILE A 27 10.90 7.43 8.98
N LEU A 28 10.43 6.26 8.51
CA LEU A 28 9.02 6.03 8.18
C LEU A 28 8.11 6.30 9.39
N GLN A 29 8.47 5.76 10.56
CA GLN A 29 7.74 5.97 11.81
C GLN A 29 7.76 7.42 12.26
N GLY A 30 8.90 8.12 12.19
CA GLY A 30 9.03 9.48 12.71
C GLY A 30 8.52 10.57 11.77
N LYS A 31 8.66 10.40 10.46
CA LYS A 31 8.34 11.44 9.47
C LYS A 31 6.93 11.27 8.90
N CYS A 32 6.54 10.07 8.52
CA CYS A 32 5.27 9.85 7.83
C CYS A 32 4.06 9.83 8.78
N THR A 33 4.28 9.52 10.06
CA THR A 33 3.19 9.50 11.05
C THR A 33 2.78 10.88 11.57
N GLN A 34 3.50 11.95 11.17
CA GLN A 34 3.16 13.33 11.54
C GLN A 34 1.79 13.78 11.02
N CYS A 35 1.30 13.12 9.96
CA CYS A 35 0.05 13.49 9.29
C CYS A 35 -0.98 12.35 9.26
N HIS A 36 -0.55 11.10 9.28
CA HIS A 36 -1.42 9.95 9.03
C HIS A 36 -0.93 8.67 9.71
N GLY A 37 -1.78 7.63 9.74
CA GLY A 37 -1.39 6.33 10.28
C GLY A 37 -0.15 5.72 9.60
N LEU A 38 0.63 4.93 10.34
CA LEU A 38 1.80 4.26 9.79
C LEU A 38 1.41 3.36 8.60
N VAL A 39 2.16 3.46 7.50
CA VAL A 39 1.92 2.67 6.29
C VAL A 39 2.90 1.51 6.20
N SER A 40 2.43 0.36 5.71
CA SER A 40 3.31 -0.77 5.39
C SER A 40 4.05 -0.55 4.07
N PRO A 41 5.35 -0.92 3.97
CA PRO A 41 6.07 -1.01 2.70
C PRO A 41 5.39 -1.92 1.66
N LYS A 42 4.62 -2.92 2.11
CA LYS A 42 3.87 -3.83 1.23
C LYS A 42 2.64 -3.20 0.56
N ARG A 43 2.35 -1.92 0.79
CA ARG A 43 1.17 -1.27 0.20
C ARG A 43 1.31 -0.98 -1.29
N HIS A 44 2.53 -0.72 -1.75
CA HIS A 44 2.79 -0.35 -3.14
C HIS A 44 3.95 -1.13 -3.72
N GLY A 45 3.99 -1.21 -5.05
CA GLY A 45 5.09 -1.82 -5.77
C GLY A 45 6.38 -1.01 -5.62
N LYS A 46 7.52 -1.66 -5.88
CA LYS A 46 8.84 -1.04 -5.79
C LYS A 46 8.94 0.25 -6.61
N GLU A 47 8.37 0.25 -7.82
CA GLU A 47 8.45 1.38 -8.75
C GLU A 47 7.55 2.56 -8.32
N ASP A 48 6.44 2.27 -7.64
CA ASP A 48 5.47 3.28 -7.19
C ASP A 48 6.02 4.15 -6.04
N TRP A 49 6.86 3.58 -5.18
CA TRP A 49 7.31 4.22 -3.95
C TRP A 49 8.05 5.54 -4.17
N ARG A 50 8.81 5.68 -5.26
CA ARG A 50 9.49 6.94 -5.59
C ARG A 50 8.49 8.08 -5.77
N HIS A 51 7.46 7.85 -6.58
CA HIS A 51 6.42 8.85 -6.86
C HIS A 51 5.64 9.23 -5.60
N ILE A 52 5.35 8.25 -4.74
CA ILE A 52 4.61 8.48 -3.49
C ILE A 52 5.44 9.29 -2.50
N VAL A 53 6.70 8.91 -2.28
CA VAL A 53 7.61 9.62 -1.37
C VAL A 53 7.85 11.05 -1.87
N ASP A 54 8.03 11.25 -3.18
CA ASP A 54 8.18 12.59 -3.76
C ASP A 54 6.95 13.47 -3.55
N ARG A 55 5.75 12.90 -3.70
CA ARG A 55 4.48 13.60 -3.45
C ARG A 55 4.33 13.98 -1.97
N MET A 56 4.68 13.06 -1.07
CA MET A 56 4.59 13.30 0.38
C MET A 56 5.62 14.32 0.85
N ASP A 57 6.87 14.25 0.39
CA ASP A 57 7.91 15.22 0.75
C ASP A 57 7.52 16.65 0.33
N ARG A 58 7.03 16.83 -0.91
CA ARG A 58 6.52 18.14 -1.37
C ARG A 58 5.40 18.65 -0.47
N ARG A 59 4.48 17.77 -0.07
CA ARG A 59 3.39 18.14 0.83
C ARG A 59 3.89 18.50 2.22
N MET A 60 4.82 17.73 2.79
CA MET A 60 5.44 18.00 4.08
C MET A 60 6.12 19.38 4.08
N ARG A 61 6.88 19.70 3.02
CA ARG A 61 7.52 21.01 2.85
C ARG A 61 6.49 22.15 2.77
N MET A 62 5.43 21.96 1.98
CA MET A 62 4.36 22.95 1.86
C MET A 62 3.68 23.20 3.21
N MET A 63 3.33 22.13 3.95
CA MET A 63 2.66 22.22 5.25
C MET A 63 3.58 22.78 6.34
N GLY A 64 4.88 22.43 6.32
CA GLY A 64 5.88 22.93 7.25
C GLY A 64 6.10 24.43 7.12
N ARG A 65 6.12 24.97 5.89
CA ARG A 65 6.24 26.42 5.63
C ARG A 65 5.05 27.24 6.15
N HIS A 66 3.87 26.62 6.26
CA HIS A 66 2.64 27.28 6.69
C HIS A 66 2.26 27.00 8.15
N GLY A 67 3.08 26.25 8.91
CA GLY A 67 2.79 25.94 10.32
C GLY A 67 1.57 25.03 10.54
N MET A 68 1.15 24.28 9.51
CA MET A 68 -0.15 23.56 9.47
C MET A 68 -0.06 22.10 9.94
N GLY A 69 0.78 21.77 10.93
CA GLY A 69 0.86 20.40 11.45
C GLY A 69 -0.23 20.06 12.47
N MET A 70 -0.31 18.78 12.82
CA MET A 70 -1.19 18.30 13.89
C MET A 70 -0.86 19.03 15.20
N ARG A 71 -1.88 19.60 15.86
CA ARG A 71 -1.75 20.37 17.12
C ARG A 71 -0.81 21.60 17.05
N GLY A 72 -0.57 22.17 15.86
CA GLY A 72 0.26 23.37 15.70
C GLY A 72 1.77 23.11 15.72
N ALA A 73 2.21 21.85 15.74
CA ALA A 73 3.63 21.51 15.58
C ALA A 73 4.07 21.67 14.12
N ALA A 74 5.26 22.19 13.87
CA ALA A 74 5.81 22.28 12.52
C ALA A 74 6.07 20.87 11.95
N ILE A 75 5.51 20.56 10.78
CA ILE A 75 5.80 19.33 10.04
C ILE A 75 7.27 19.35 9.61
N LYS A 76 8.04 18.36 10.06
CA LYS A 76 9.44 18.17 9.66
C LYS A 76 9.48 17.43 8.33
N SER A 77 9.99 18.07 7.27
CA SER A 77 10.22 17.42 5.98
C SER A 77 11.35 16.40 6.04
N LEU A 78 11.52 15.63 4.95
CA LEU A 78 12.69 14.78 4.75
C LEU A 78 13.86 15.63 4.25
N ASP A 79 15.07 15.40 4.77
CA ASP A 79 16.28 15.82 4.07
C ASP A 79 16.63 14.84 2.92
N LEU A 80 17.70 15.12 2.17
CA LEU A 80 18.09 14.32 1.02
C LEU A 80 18.57 12.91 1.41
N GLU A 81 19.25 12.78 2.55
CA GLU A 81 19.76 11.50 3.03
C GLU A 81 18.61 10.65 3.59
N GLU A 82 17.77 11.23 4.45
CA GLU A 82 16.57 10.59 4.98
C GLU A 82 15.67 10.09 3.86
N LYS A 83 15.46 10.89 2.81
CA LYS A 83 14.66 10.50 1.65
C LYS A 83 15.27 9.31 0.91
N SER A 84 16.59 9.31 0.73
CA SER A 84 17.30 8.20 0.07
C SER A 84 17.18 6.90 0.88
N ILE A 85 17.42 6.96 2.19
CA ILE A 85 17.34 5.82 3.10
C ILE A 85 15.91 5.28 3.18
N LEU A 86 14.92 6.17 3.31
CA LEU A 86 13.50 5.80 3.33
C LEU A 86 13.09 5.12 2.03
N LEU A 87 13.49 5.67 0.88
CA LEU A 87 13.15 5.11 -0.42
C LEU A 87 13.76 3.72 -0.59
N ALA A 88 15.03 3.54 -0.24
CA ALA A 88 15.70 2.23 -0.30
C ALA A 88 14.98 1.20 0.58
N TYR A 89 14.58 1.59 1.80
CA TYR A 89 13.83 0.73 2.71
C TYR A 89 12.45 0.34 2.14
N LEU A 90 11.66 1.30 1.68
CA LEU A 90 10.34 1.04 1.09
C LEU A 90 10.42 0.15 -0.15
N GLN A 91 11.44 0.36 -0.98
CA GLN A 91 11.68 -0.44 -2.18
C GLN A 91 12.16 -1.87 -1.88
N LYS A 92 12.98 -2.05 -0.83
CA LYS A 92 13.46 -3.36 -0.37
C LYS A 92 12.30 -4.24 0.12
N TYR A 93 11.32 -3.64 0.80
CA TYR A 93 10.18 -4.33 1.40
C TYR A 93 8.85 -4.10 0.69
N ALA A 94 8.91 -3.63 -0.56
CA ALA A 94 7.74 -3.31 -1.36
C ALA A 94 6.83 -4.53 -1.57
N LEU A 95 5.59 -4.26 -1.99
CA LEU A 95 4.69 -5.30 -2.50
C LEU A 95 5.42 -6.10 -3.58
N LYS A 96 5.42 -7.43 -3.44
CA LYS A 96 5.92 -8.32 -4.48
C LYS A 96 4.91 -8.32 -5.62
N ALA A 97 5.27 -7.62 -6.69
CA ALA A 97 4.50 -7.61 -7.91
C ALA A 97 4.50 -8.99 -8.54
N LEU A 98 3.36 -9.38 -9.09
CA LEU A 98 3.30 -10.42 -10.09
C LEU A 98 4.14 -9.98 -11.31
N ARG A 99 5.13 -10.78 -11.70
CA ARG A 99 6.02 -10.47 -12.84
C ARG A 99 5.71 -11.40 -14.01
N GLY A 100 5.57 -10.81 -15.20
CA GLY A 100 5.68 -11.53 -16.48
C GLY A 100 4.63 -12.65 -16.71
N PRO A 101 4.85 -13.51 -17.73
CA PRO A 101 3.87 -14.49 -18.23
C PRO A 101 3.54 -15.65 -17.25
N ASP A 102 3.95 -15.55 -15.99
CA ASP A 102 3.86 -16.61 -14.97
C ASP A 102 2.50 -16.69 -14.27
N VAL A 103 1.59 -15.77 -14.57
CA VAL A 103 0.18 -16.10 -14.57
C VAL A 103 -0.11 -16.55 -15.99
N PRO A 104 -0.46 -17.82 -16.25
CA PRO A 104 -1.33 -18.06 -17.38
C PRO A 104 -2.49 -17.11 -17.09
N LEU A 105 -2.62 -16.03 -17.86
CA LEU A 105 -3.88 -15.29 -17.96
C LEU A 105 -4.84 -16.30 -18.55
N ALA A 106 -5.22 -17.28 -17.73
CA ALA A 106 -6.23 -18.24 -18.01
C ALA A 106 -7.41 -17.34 -18.30
N GLU A 107 -7.93 -17.43 -19.51
CA GLU A 107 -9.10 -16.71 -20.01
C GLU A 107 -10.34 -16.84 -19.08
N SER A 108 -10.20 -17.61 -18.00
CA SER A 108 -11.04 -17.64 -16.82
C SER A 108 -11.56 -16.26 -16.42
N PRO A 109 -12.86 -16.16 -16.10
CA PRO A 109 -13.46 -14.93 -15.58
C PRO A 109 -12.76 -14.39 -14.32
N GLY A 110 -12.26 -15.27 -13.45
CA GLY A 110 -11.60 -14.89 -12.20
C GLY A 110 -10.28 -14.14 -12.41
N ALA A 111 -9.43 -14.61 -13.33
CA ALA A 111 -8.17 -13.93 -13.66
C ALA A 111 -8.42 -12.54 -14.28
N LYS A 112 -9.40 -12.42 -15.20
CA LYS A 112 -9.79 -11.14 -15.80
C LYS A 112 -10.31 -10.15 -14.76
N LYS A 113 -11.10 -10.62 -13.79
CA LYS A 113 -11.58 -9.79 -12.69
C LYS A 113 -10.47 -9.39 -11.74
N PHE A 114 -9.60 -10.32 -11.36
CA PHE A 114 -8.43 -10.00 -10.54
C PHE A 114 -7.57 -8.92 -11.21
N SER A 115 -7.24 -9.09 -12.49
CA SER A 115 -6.45 -8.10 -13.23
C SER A 115 -7.14 -6.74 -13.32
N SER A 116 -8.40 -6.68 -13.71
CA SER A 116 -9.11 -5.39 -13.92
C SER A 116 -9.50 -4.68 -12.63
N VAL A 117 -9.73 -5.41 -11.54
CA VAL A 117 -10.08 -4.83 -10.23
C VAL A 117 -8.82 -4.43 -9.47
N CYS A 118 -7.84 -5.33 -9.34
CA CYS A 118 -6.72 -5.13 -8.43
C CYS A 118 -5.58 -4.27 -8.99
N SER A 119 -5.56 -4.01 -10.31
CA SER A 119 -4.57 -3.12 -10.94
C SER A 119 -4.96 -1.64 -10.91
N GLN A 120 -6.14 -1.28 -10.40
CA GLN A 120 -6.63 0.10 -10.42
C GLN A 120 -5.84 1.05 -9.52
N CYS A 121 -5.20 0.53 -8.48
CA CYS A 121 -4.55 1.35 -7.43
C CYS A 121 -3.04 1.10 -7.28
N HIS A 122 -2.58 -0.11 -7.55
CA HIS A 122 -1.18 -0.51 -7.44
C HIS A 122 -0.91 -1.69 -8.39
N VAL A 123 0.36 -2.07 -8.54
CA VAL A 123 0.74 -3.27 -9.29
C VAL A 123 0.04 -4.53 -8.76
N LEU A 124 -0.28 -5.50 -9.63
CA LEU A 124 -0.92 -6.74 -9.22
C LEU A 124 -0.05 -7.49 -8.20
N PRO A 125 -0.61 -7.90 -7.05
CA PRO A 125 0.12 -8.70 -6.08
C PRO A 125 0.39 -10.10 -6.64
N ASP A 126 1.55 -10.67 -6.32
CA ASP A 126 1.85 -12.07 -6.54
C ASP A 126 0.88 -12.96 -5.73
N PRO A 127 0.09 -13.86 -6.35
CA PRO A 127 -0.80 -14.77 -5.63
C PRO A 127 -0.09 -15.66 -4.61
N ALA A 128 1.22 -15.91 -4.76
CA ALA A 128 2.02 -16.65 -3.79
C ALA A 128 2.44 -15.81 -2.55
N SER A 129 1.97 -14.56 -2.43
CA SER A 129 2.31 -13.69 -1.29
C SER A 129 1.49 -13.93 -0.03
N HIS A 130 0.46 -14.78 -0.11
CA HIS A 130 -0.46 -15.15 0.95
C HIS A 130 -0.79 -16.65 0.90
N LEU A 131 -1.22 -17.21 2.03
CA LEU A 131 -1.75 -18.57 2.08
C LEU A 131 -3.15 -18.63 1.44
N THR A 132 -3.56 -19.82 0.99
CA THR A 132 -4.85 -20.06 0.35
C THR A 132 -6.02 -19.54 1.22
N GLU A 133 -5.97 -19.81 2.52
CA GLU A 133 -6.98 -19.42 3.51
C GLU A 133 -6.97 -17.93 3.87
N GLU A 134 -5.89 -17.20 3.57
CA GLU A 134 -5.78 -15.77 3.84
C GLU A 134 -6.47 -14.91 2.78
N TRP A 135 -6.57 -15.41 1.54
CA TRP A 135 -7.09 -14.66 0.41
C TRP A 135 -8.50 -14.08 0.59
N PRO A 136 -9.49 -14.79 1.18
CA PRO A 136 -10.80 -14.20 1.47
C PRO A 136 -10.70 -12.91 2.30
N ALA A 137 -9.90 -12.92 3.37
CA ALA A 137 -9.72 -11.75 4.23
C ALA A 137 -8.96 -10.61 3.55
N VAL A 138 -7.97 -10.94 2.70
CA VAL A 138 -7.24 -9.96 1.90
C VAL A 138 -8.17 -9.24 0.91
N VAL A 139 -8.99 -10.00 0.17
CA VAL A 139 -9.93 -9.45 -0.82
C VAL A 139 -11.00 -8.60 -0.14
N GLU A 140 -11.52 -9.01 1.02
CA GLU A 140 -12.50 -8.22 1.75
C GLU A 140 -11.92 -6.88 2.22
N ARG A 141 -10.70 -6.90 2.76
CA ARG A 141 -9.99 -5.67 3.16
C ARG A 141 -9.76 -4.73 1.98
N MET A 142 -9.38 -5.26 0.81
CA MET A 142 -9.20 -4.44 -0.39
C MET A 142 -10.53 -3.88 -0.89
N ALA A 143 -11.61 -4.67 -0.86
CA ALA A 143 -12.94 -4.19 -1.24
C ALA A 143 -13.42 -3.04 -0.34
N GLN A 144 -13.16 -3.12 0.97
CA GLN A 144 -13.46 -2.02 1.89
C GLN A 144 -12.65 -0.76 1.57
N TYR A 145 -11.36 -0.91 1.23
CA TYR A 145 -10.54 0.23 0.82
C TYR A 145 -11.02 0.83 -0.50
N MET A 146 -11.40 0.02 -1.49
CA MET A 146 -11.97 0.48 -2.74
C MET A 146 -13.24 1.30 -2.50
N PHE A 147 -14.15 0.79 -1.66
CA PHE A 147 -15.37 1.50 -1.29
C PHE A 147 -15.07 2.85 -0.61
N ASN A 148 -14.19 2.87 0.39
CA ASN A 148 -13.80 4.09 1.11
C ASN A 148 -13.08 5.11 0.20
N MET A 149 -12.48 4.67 -0.90
CA MET A 149 -11.85 5.52 -1.90
C MET A 149 -12.79 5.97 -3.02
N GLY A 150 -14.06 5.55 -3.01
CA GLY A 150 -15.05 5.94 -4.01
C GLY A 150 -15.03 5.13 -5.31
N PHE A 151 -14.36 3.97 -5.34
CA PHE A 151 -14.38 3.06 -6.50
C PHE A 151 -15.67 2.22 -6.60
N GLY A 152 -16.58 2.38 -5.63
CA GLY A 152 -17.81 1.60 -5.53
C GLY A 152 -17.62 0.27 -4.81
N GLU A 153 -18.72 -0.46 -4.67
CA GLU A 153 -18.74 -1.77 -4.02
C GLU A 153 -18.32 -2.88 -5.01
N LEU A 154 -17.37 -3.72 -4.61
CA LEU A 154 -17.06 -4.94 -5.33
C LEU A 154 -18.15 -5.99 -5.01
N ASN A 155 -18.99 -6.31 -6.00
CA ASN A 155 -20.11 -7.23 -5.79
C ASN A 155 -19.65 -8.64 -5.36
N ALA A 156 -20.56 -9.40 -4.73
CA ALA A 156 -20.26 -10.72 -4.18
C ALA A 156 -19.79 -11.76 -5.22
N ALA A 157 -20.31 -11.69 -6.46
CA ALA A 157 -19.91 -12.60 -7.52
C ALA A 157 -18.46 -12.35 -7.97
N ASP A 158 -18.08 -11.09 -8.15
CA ASP A 158 -16.73 -10.68 -8.49
C ASP A 158 -15.75 -10.99 -7.35
N LYS A 159 -16.12 -10.72 -6.08
CA LYS A 159 -15.33 -11.12 -4.90
C LYS A 159 -15.03 -12.62 -4.91
N LYS A 160 -16.07 -13.45 -5.08
CA LYS A 160 -15.94 -14.91 -5.11
C LYS A 160 -15.04 -15.37 -6.27
N ALA A 161 -15.21 -14.83 -7.47
CA ALA A 161 -14.40 -15.18 -8.63
C ALA A 161 -12.92 -14.85 -8.43
N ILE A 162 -12.62 -13.69 -7.83
CA ILE A 162 -11.24 -13.27 -7.51
C ILE A 162 -10.62 -14.18 -6.44
N VAL A 163 -11.34 -14.47 -5.36
CA VAL A 163 -10.87 -15.36 -4.28
C VAL A 163 -10.58 -16.76 -4.82
N SER A 164 -11.52 -17.35 -5.56
CA SER A 164 -11.33 -18.70 -6.14
C SER A 164 -10.13 -18.74 -7.08
N TYR A 165 -9.92 -17.69 -7.88
CA TYR A 165 -8.74 -17.59 -8.72
C TYR A 165 -7.46 -17.55 -7.88
N LEU A 166 -7.35 -16.63 -6.91
CA LEU A 166 -6.16 -16.48 -6.07
C LEU A 166 -5.81 -17.77 -5.30
N GLN A 167 -6.82 -18.44 -4.75
CA GLN A 167 -6.67 -19.73 -4.08
C GLN A 167 -6.20 -20.86 -5.01
N SER A 168 -6.55 -20.81 -6.29
CA SER A 168 -6.08 -21.81 -7.27
C SER A 168 -4.62 -21.61 -7.68
N GLN A 169 -4.04 -20.44 -7.41
CA GLN A 169 -2.66 -20.09 -7.75
C GLN A 169 -1.69 -20.34 -6.57
N THR A 170 -2.22 -20.59 -5.37
CA THR A 170 -1.44 -20.96 -4.19
C THR A 170 -1.40 -22.48 -4.05
N SER A 171 -0.20 -23.04 -3.91
CA SER A 171 -0.05 -24.42 -3.43
C SER A 171 -0.16 -24.41 -1.91
N ASN A 172 -0.81 -25.43 -1.35
CA ASN A 172 -0.97 -25.66 0.10
C ASN A 172 0.38 -25.73 0.83
#